data_AF-A0A183JDX3-F1
#
_entry.id   AF-A0A183JDX3-F1
#
_cell.length_a   1.000
_cell.length_b   1.000
_cell.length_c   1.000
_cell.angle_alpha   90.00
_cell.angle_beta   90.00
_cell.angle_gamma   90.00
#
_symmetry.space_group_name_H-M   'P 1'
#
loop_
_entity.id
_entity.type
_entity.pdbx_description
1 polymer ?
#
loop_
_entity_poly.entity_id
_entity_poly.type
_entity_poly.pdbx_seq_one_letter_code
_entity_poly.pdbx_strand_id
1 'polypeptide(L)'
;MFKSTNFLLRFPTIQSLLNSSECTKDICSSSSLNRWYLSYLRGTRVLKPPKNPFVYDRDWENEPYKPKAKDEYLLPVKSLKDFQSLDERCKNMFTYSFVYKRQEFQENLNEILKELGFEPTDDSLAAKIVRMTLELRYKKWRLKEHPRCITLKLATKCLMNARQRTLRLLRATNLSEFHRITSALKIVHYEHVDPYRLYTDDPMVQRKNSFRNECYQVRYSDELDIY
;
A
#
# COMPACT_ATOMS: atom_id res chain seq x y z
N MET A 1 -55.59 21.15 25.29
CA MET A 1 -54.49 20.15 25.35
C MET A 1 -54.61 19.22 24.15
N PHE A 2 -53.54 19.20 23.34
CA PHE A 2 -53.13 18.31 22.24
C PHE A 2 -54.20 17.65 21.33
N LYS A 3 -54.24 18.12 20.07
CA LYS A 3 -54.61 17.30 18.90
C LYS A 3 -53.34 17.04 18.09
N SER A 4 -52.93 15.77 17.99
CA SER A 4 -51.85 15.30 17.12
C SER A 4 -52.36 15.16 15.68
N THR A 5 -51.65 15.76 14.73
CA THR A 5 -51.90 15.58 13.29
C THR A 5 -51.14 14.33 12.80
N ASN A 6 -51.89 13.29 12.46
CA ASN A 6 -51.33 12.10 11.80
C ASN A 6 -51.01 12.40 10.33
N PHE A 7 -49.74 12.18 9.98
CA PHE A 7 -49.22 11.47 8.80
C PHE A 7 -50.04 11.48 7.49
N LEU A 8 -49.39 11.93 6.40
CA LEU A 8 -48.92 11.07 5.30
C LEU A 8 -48.32 11.94 4.17
N LEU A 9 -47.03 12.28 4.27
CA LEU A 9 -46.27 12.69 3.08
C LEU A 9 -46.00 11.45 2.24
N ARG A 10 -46.84 11.23 1.22
CA ARG A 10 -46.55 10.25 0.16
C ARG A 10 -45.33 10.72 -0.62
N PHE A 11 -44.16 10.18 -0.31
CA PHE A 11 -43.02 10.28 -1.22
C PHE A 11 -43.27 9.36 -2.42
N PRO A 12 -43.09 9.83 -3.67
CA PRO A 12 -43.18 8.97 -4.83
C PRO A 12 -42.05 7.93 -4.78
N THR A 13 -42.39 6.67 -4.94
CA THR A 13 -41.41 5.59 -5.08
C THR A 13 -40.65 5.76 -6.39
N ILE A 14 -39.34 5.50 -6.35
CA ILE A 14 -38.37 5.65 -7.47
C ILE A 14 -38.86 5.03 -8.79
N GLN A 15 -39.75 4.04 -8.71
CA GLN A 15 -40.37 3.38 -9.86
C GLN A 15 -41.28 4.31 -10.70
N SER A 16 -41.91 5.33 -10.10
CA SER A 16 -42.75 6.28 -10.85
C SER A 16 -41.94 7.24 -11.73
N LEU A 17 -40.65 7.41 -11.45
CA LEU A 17 -39.74 8.25 -12.24
C LEU A 17 -39.12 7.52 -13.43
N LEU A 18 -39.20 6.18 -13.46
CA LEU A 18 -38.60 5.36 -14.52
C LEU A 18 -39.56 5.08 -15.69
N ASN A 19 -40.85 5.36 -15.54
CA ASN A 19 -41.88 5.06 -16.54
C ASN A 19 -42.29 6.23 -17.43
N SER A 20 -41.72 7.43 -17.27
CA SER A 20 -41.92 8.51 -18.23
C SER A 20 -40.98 8.31 -19.43
N SER A 21 -41.47 7.62 -20.45
CA SER A 21 -40.80 7.36 -21.73
C SER A 21 -40.70 8.60 -22.63
N GLU A 22 -40.36 9.76 -22.07
CA GLU A 22 -40.22 11.02 -22.79
C GLU A 22 -39.07 11.84 -22.22
N CYS A 23 -37.83 11.41 -22.47
CA CYS A 23 -36.66 12.31 -22.48
C CYS A 23 -35.44 11.58 -23.04
N THR A 24 -35.55 11.10 -24.28
CA THR A 24 -34.38 10.83 -25.12
C THR A 24 -34.20 12.01 -26.06
N LYS A 25 -33.77 13.15 -25.54
CA LYS A 25 -33.12 14.24 -26.30
C LYS A 25 -32.54 15.25 -25.31
N ASP A 26 -31.26 15.54 -25.55
CA ASP A 26 -30.57 16.75 -25.11
C ASP A 26 -30.29 16.91 -23.61
N ILE A 27 -29.23 16.25 -23.14
CA ILE A 27 -28.40 16.81 -22.06
C ILE A 27 -26.95 16.91 -22.56
N CYS A 28 -26.75 17.76 -23.57
CA CYS A 28 -25.51 18.52 -23.69
C CYS A 28 -25.71 19.85 -22.98
N SER A 29 -25.03 20.05 -21.85
CA SER A 29 -24.41 21.31 -21.38
C SER A 29 -24.54 21.57 -19.87
N SER A 30 -23.50 22.25 -19.37
CA SER A 30 -23.36 22.96 -18.09
C SER A 30 -23.06 22.16 -16.81
N SER A 31 -21.75 22.01 -16.57
CA SER A 31 -21.03 22.48 -15.38
C SER A 31 -21.72 22.48 -13.99
N SER A 32 -21.07 21.75 -13.08
CA SER A 32 -20.99 21.94 -11.61
C SER A 32 -22.09 21.37 -10.69
N LEU A 33 -23.37 21.31 -11.08
CA LEU A 33 -24.42 21.00 -10.08
C LEU A 33 -24.79 19.51 -9.92
N ASN A 34 -24.45 18.65 -10.88
CA ASN A 34 -24.91 17.25 -10.89
C ASN A 34 -23.86 16.20 -10.44
N ARG A 35 -22.76 16.63 -9.81
CA ARG A 35 -21.62 15.72 -9.53
C ARG A 35 -21.82 14.83 -8.29
N TRP A 36 -22.59 15.27 -7.31
CA TRP A 36 -22.66 14.63 -6.00
C TRP A 36 -23.41 13.28 -6.03
N TYR A 37 -24.52 13.18 -6.77
CA TYR A 37 -25.32 11.97 -6.87
C TYR A 37 -24.83 10.97 -7.95
N LEU A 38 -23.95 11.40 -8.88
CA LEU A 38 -23.34 10.50 -9.88
C LEU A 38 -22.54 9.35 -9.25
N SER A 39 -22.01 9.54 -8.04
CA SER A 39 -21.37 8.49 -7.23
C SER A 39 -22.36 7.37 -6.87
N TYR A 40 -23.61 7.74 -6.60
CA TYR A 40 -24.68 6.85 -6.15
C TYR A 40 -25.43 6.20 -7.31
N LEU A 41 -25.52 6.89 -8.47
CA LEU A 41 -26.11 6.35 -9.70
C LEU A 41 -25.17 5.47 -10.53
N ARG A 42 -23.86 5.48 -10.23
CA ARG A 42 -22.96 4.48 -10.79
C ARG A 42 -23.31 3.14 -10.14
N GLY A 43 -24.11 2.33 -10.85
CA GLY A 43 -24.32 0.93 -10.50
C GLY A 43 -22.97 0.30 -10.15
N THR A 44 -22.95 -0.55 -9.12
CA THR A 44 -21.75 -1.22 -8.64
C THR A 44 -21.02 -1.80 -9.84
N ARG A 45 -19.95 -1.13 -10.28
CA ARG A 45 -19.12 -1.66 -11.38
C ARG A 45 -18.66 -3.00 -10.87
N VAL A 46 -19.15 -4.08 -11.49
CA VAL A 46 -18.64 -5.43 -11.28
C VAL A 46 -17.23 -5.39 -11.83
N LEU A 47 -16.30 -4.89 -11.03
CA LEU A 47 -14.89 -4.99 -11.30
C LEU A 47 -14.65 -6.48 -11.36
N LYS A 48 -14.36 -7.00 -12.56
CA LYS A 48 -13.85 -8.36 -12.74
C LYS A 48 -12.36 -8.25 -12.47
N PRO A 49 -11.88 -8.50 -11.24
CA PRO A 49 -10.46 -8.44 -10.97
C PRO A 49 -9.75 -9.49 -11.84
N PRO A 50 -8.56 -9.18 -12.38
CA PRO A 50 -7.81 -10.12 -13.18
C PRO A 50 -7.48 -11.37 -12.37
N LYS A 51 -7.38 -12.51 -13.06
CA LYS A 51 -7.02 -13.80 -12.44
C LYS A 51 -5.53 -13.88 -12.08
N ASN A 52 -4.70 -13.12 -12.80
CA ASN A 52 -3.24 -13.19 -12.66
C ASN A 52 -2.79 -12.41 -11.41
N PRO A 53 -1.73 -12.89 -10.73
CA PRO A 53 -1.13 -12.16 -9.62
C PRO A 53 -0.67 -10.78 -10.10
N PHE A 54 -0.93 -9.76 -9.28
CA PHE A 54 -0.52 -8.39 -9.61
C PHE A 54 1.00 -8.27 -9.52
N VAL A 55 1.61 -7.81 -10.61
CA VAL A 55 2.97 -7.29 -10.62
C VAL A 55 2.88 -5.79 -10.38
N TYR A 56 3.66 -5.28 -9.44
CA TYR A 56 3.74 -3.84 -9.15
C TYR A 56 4.99 -3.29 -9.83
N ASP A 57 4.83 -2.44 -10.85
CA ASP A 57 5.96 -1.89 -11.61
C ASP A 57 6.91 -1.01 -10.76
N ARG A 58 6.43 -0.52 -9.60
CA ARG A 58 7.19 0.31 -8.65
C ARG A 58 7.51 -0.41 -7.35
N ASP A 59 7.66 -1.72 -7.41
CA ASP A 59 8.03 -2.49 -6.25
C ASP A 59 9.53 -2.38 -5.97
N TRP A 60 9.88 -1.73 -4.86
CA TRP A 60 11.29 -1.54 -4.48
C TRP A 60 11.91 -2.77 -3.79
N GLU A 61 11.14 -3.84 -3.65
CA GLU A 61 11.53 -5.04 -2.90
C GLU A 61 11.11 -6.34 -3.59
N ASN A 62 12.02 -7.31 -3.58
CA ASN A 62 11.81 -8.62 -4.19
C ASN A 62 11.67 -9.76 -3.16
N GLU A 63 11.95 -9.50 -1.87
CA GLU A 63 11.90 -10.56 -0.86
C GLU A 63 10.44 -10.97 -0.54
N PRO A 64 10.10 -12.26 -0.66
CA PRO A 64 8.78 -12.76 -0.30
C PRO A 64 8.61 -12.83 1.23
N TYR A 65 7.36 -12.76 1.68
CA TYR A 65 7.02 -13.12 3.06
C TYR A 65 7.31 -14.60 3.29
N LYS A 66 7.97 -14.92 4.40
CA LYS A 66 8.26 -16.29 4.82
C LYS A 66 7.36 -16.62 6.01
N PRO A 67 6.28 -17.42 5.82
CA PRO A 67 5.49 -17.89 6.94
C PRO A 67 6.32 -18.86 7.81
N LYS A 68 5.97 -18.95 9.09
CA LYS A 68 6.60 -19.92 10.00
C LYS A 68 6.18 -21.35 9.66
N ALA A 69 7.00 -22.31 10.05
CA ALA A 69 6.64 -23.72 9.84
C ALA A 69 5.42 -24.06 10.72
N LYS A 70 4.49 -24.83 10.16
CA LYS A 70 3.21 -25.15 10.83
C LYS A 70 3.40 -25.94 12.12
N ASP A 71 4.47 -26.73 12.19
CA ASP A 71 4.75 -27.66 13.28
C ASP A 71 5.63 -27.01 14.37
N GLU A 72 6.07 -25.76 14.16
CA GLU A 72 6.78 -25.00 15.18
C GLU A 72 5.82 -24.57 16.28
N TYR A 73 6.29 -24.69 17.53
CA TYR A 73 5.58 -24.18 18.70
C TYR A 73 5.68 -22.66 18.79
N LEU A 74 4.62 -22.04 19.31
CA LEU A 74 4.56 -20.63 19.64
C LEU A 74 5.74 -20.23 20.54
N LEU A 75 6.52 -19.23 20.11
CA LEU A 75 7.70 -18.77 20.84
C LEU A 75 7.42 -18.37 22.31
N PRO A 76 6.34 -17.63 22.64
CA PRO A 76 6.06 -17.24 24.03
C PRO A 76 5.76 -18.45 24.92
N VAL A 77 5.16 -19.49 24.33
CA VAL A 77 4.72 -20.69 25.04
C VAL A 77 5.87 -21.66 25.24
N LYS A 78 6.81 -21.72 24.29
CA LYS A 78 8.00 -22.56 24.35
C LYS A 78 8.88 -22.30 25.58
N SER A 79 8.90 -21.06 26.08
CA SER A 79 9.68 -20.67 27.27
C SER A 79 9.01 -20.98 28.61
N LEU A 80 7.73 -21.39 28.64
CA LEU A 80 7.01 -21.65 29.88
C LEU A 80 7.36 -23.03 30.44
N LYS A 81 7.63 -23.10 31.75
CA LYS A 81 7.96 -24.36 32.44
C LYS A 81 6.79 -25.36 32.37
N ASP A 82 5.57 -24.85 32.58
CA ASP A 82 4.34 -25.65 32.57
C ASP A 82 4.07 -26.28 31.20
N PHE A 83 4.55 -25.65 30.12
CA PHE A 83 4.40 -26.18 28.77
C PHE A 83 5.22 -27.45 28.55
N GLN A 84 6.39 -27.57 29.19
CA GLN A 84 7.26 -28.74 29.05
C GLN A 84 6.65 -29.99 29.69
N SER A 85 5.88 -29.83 30.76
CA SER A 85 5.16 -30.91 31.45
C SER A 85 3.88 -31.38 30.76
N LEU A 86 3.38 -30.66 29.74
CA LEU A 86 2.14 -31.03 29.06
C LEU A 86 2.32 -32.28 28.18
N ASP A 87 1.21 -33.01 28.02
CA ASP A 87 1.09 -34.09 27.04
C ASP A 87 1.32 -33.59 25.61
N GLU A 88 1.86 -34.46 24.77
CA GLU A 88 2.23 -34.14 23.38
C GLU A 88 1.02 -33.71 22.53
N ARG A 89 -0.15 -34.31 22.78
CA ARG A 89 -1.42 -33.89 22.15
C ARG A 89 -1.81 -32.46 22.53
N CYS A 90 -1.60 -32.08 23.79
CA CYS A 90 -1.87 -30.72 24.27
C CYS A 90 -0.83 -29.73 23.72
N LYS A 91 0.44 -30.14 23.62
CA LYS A 91 1.50 -29.33 23.01
C LYS A 91 1.21 -29.00 21.54
N ASN A 92 0.64 -29.95 20.79
CA ASN A 92 0.26 -29.74 19.40
C ASN A 92 -0.80 -28.64 19.21
N MET A 93 -1.59 -28.30 20.23
CA MET A 93 -2.54 -27.18 20.13
C MET A 93 -1.84 -25.80 20.08
N PHE A 94 -0.57 -25.74 20.50
CA PHE A 94 0.23 -24.52 20.55
C PHE A 94 1.21 -24.38 19.37
N THR A 95 0.98 -25.12 18.28
CA THR A 95 1.75 -24.96 17.03
C THR A 95 1.12 -23.92 16.11
N TYR A 96 1.91 -23.36 15.19
CA TYR A 96 1.42 -22.34 14.24
C TYR A 96 0.31 -22.83 13.29
N SER A 97 0.10 -24.14 13.19
CA SER A 97 -1.05 -24.73 12.49
C SER A 97 -2.42 -24.26 13.03
N PHE A 98 -2.54 -24.00 14.34
CA PHE A 98 -3.79 -23.63 15.01
C PHE A 98 -3.93 -22.12 15.27
N VAL A 99 -2.92 -21.34 14.88
CA VAL A 99 -2.80 -19.92 15.21
C VAL A 99 -3.35 -19.08 14.06
N TYR A 100 -3.96 -17.94 14.39
CA TYR A 100 -4.40 -17.01 13.36
C TYR A 100 -3.19 -16.44 12.61
N LYS A 101 -3.23 -16.41 11.27
CA LYS A 101 -2.19 -15.80 10.41
C LYS A 101 -1.78 -14.39 10.85
N ARG A 102 -2.69 -13.64 11.48
CA ARG A 102 -2.42 -12.29 12.03
C ARG A 102 -1.50 -12.32 13.26
N GLN A 103 -1.68 -13.29 14.14
CA GLN A 103 -0.84 -13.45 15.33
C GLN A 103 0.56 -13.90 14.92
N GLU A 104 0.66 -14.88 14.02
CA GLU A 104 1.93 -15.30 13.41
C GLU A 104 2.69 -14.12 12.79
N PHE A 105 1.98 -13.27 12.04
CA PHE A 105 2.58 -12.06 11.46
C PHE A 105 3.12 -11.08 12.52
N GLN A 106 2.40 -10.89 13.63
CA GLN A 106 2.85 -10.00 14.71
C GLN A 106 4.11 -10.51 15.40
N GLU A 107 4.22 -11.83 15.59
CA GLU A 107 5.42 -12.44 16.16
C GLU A 107 6.62 -12.29 15.23
N ASN A 108 6.45 -12.61 13.94
CA ASN A 108 7.48 -12.39 12.91
C ASN A 108 7.94 -10.93 12.86
N LEU A 109 7.00 -9.99 12.98
CA LEU A 109 7.32 -8.56 13.03
C LEU A 109 8.15 -8.22 14.25
N ASN A 110 7.77 -8.71 15.42
CA ASN A 110 8.48 -8.45 16.68
C ASN A 110 9.88 -9.06 16.69
N GLU A 111 10.07 -10.25 16.11
CA GLU A 111 11.39 -10.86 15.93
C GLU A 111 12.29 -10.00 15.07
N ILE A 112 11.83 -9.60 13.88
CA ILE A 112 12.63 -8.80 12.95
C ILE A 112 12.92 -7.41 13.51
N LEU A 113 11.99 -6.78 14.24
CA LEU A 113 12.27 -5.53 14.94
C LEU A 113 13.39 -5.70 15.96
N LYS A 114 13.34 -6.76 16.78
CA LYS A 114 14.38 -7.05 17.78
C LYS A 114 15.73 -7.36 17.15
N GLU A 115 15.76 -8.13 16.05
CA GLU A 115 16.98 -8.42 15.28
C GLU A 115 17.65 -7.14 14.76
N LEU A 116 16.85 -6.14 14.39
CA LEU A 116 17.33 -4.84 13.93
C LEU A 116 17.65 -3.87 15.09
N GLY A 117 17.42 -4.26 16.34
CA GLY A 117 17.69 -3.46 17.53
C GLY A 117 16.60 -2.45 17.88
N PHE A 118 15.37 -2.66 17.42
CA PHE A 118 14.21 -1.86 17.79
C PHE A 118 13.32 -2.57 18.81
N GLU A 119 12.74 -1.80 19.71
CA GLU A 119 11.67 -2.30 20.57
C GLU A 119 10.35 -2.44 19.79
N PRO A 120 9.50 -3.44 20.12
CA PRO A 120 8.19 -3.59 19.48
C PRO A 120 7.25 -2.39 19.63
N THR A 121 7.51 -1.52 20.59
CA THR A 121 6.77 -0.28 20.88
C THR A 121 7.38 0.95 20.22
N ASP A 122 8.52 0.83 19.54
CA ASP A 122 9.21 1.98 18.95
C ASP A 122 8.41 2.60 17.80
N ASP A 123 8.30 3.93 17.86
CA ASP A 123 7.61 4.77 16.88
C ASP A 123 8.56 5.57 15.97
N SER A 124 9.85 5.21 15.98
CA SER A 124 10.87 5.81 15.13
C SER A 124 10.55 5.66 13.63
N LEU A 125 11.05 6.57 12.80
CA LEU A 125 10.87 6.49 11.33
C LEU A 125 11.41 5.15 10.78
N ALA A 126 12.55 4.74 11.31
CA ALA A 126 13.21 3.47 11.07
C ALA A 126 12.30 2.27 11.37
N ALA A 127 11.79 2.17 12.60
CA ALA A 127 10.90 1.08 13.00
C ALA A 127 9.61 1.06 12.16
N LYS A 128 9.03 2.24 11.86
CA LYS A 128 7.87 2.35 10.96
C LYS A 128 8.15 1.76 9.58
N ILE A 129 9.31 2.05 8.99
CA ILE A 129 9.71 1.48 7.69
C ILE A 129 9.79 -0.04 7.75
N VAL A 130 10.36 -0.61 8.81
CA VAL A 130 10.41 -2.07 9.01
C VAL A 130 8.98 -2.65 9.06
N ARG A 131 8.09 -2.06 9.89
CA ARG A 131 6.68 -2.50 9.99
C ARG A 131 5.97 -2.46 8.64
N MET A 132 6.06 -1.34 7.93
CA MET A 132 5.43 -1.19 6.60
C MET A 132 5.99 -2.18 5.58
N THR A 133 7.29 -2.46 5.64
CA THR A 133 7.96 -3.41 4.76
C THR A 133 7.45 -4.83 4.97
N LEU A 134 7.39 -5.29 6.22
CA LEU A 134 6.87 -6.61 6.54
C LEU A 134 5.37 -6.72 6.23
N GLU A 135 4.58 -5.69 6.51
CA GLU A 135 3.18 -5.64 6.09
C GLU A 135 3.02 -5.73 4.56
N LEU A 136 3.89 -5.08 3.80
CA LEU A 136 3.86 -5.16 2.33
C LEU A 136 4.16 -6.58 1.87
N ARG A 137 5.20 -7.22 2.41
CA ARG A 137 5.51 -8.63 2.11
C ARG A 137 4.32 -9.53 2.41
N TYR A 138 3.71 -9.38 3.59
CA TYR A 138 2.54 -10.16 4.00
C TYR A 138 1.32 -9.93 3.08
N LYS A 139 0.99 -8.66 2.79
CA LYS A 139 -0.16 -8.35 1.92
C LYS A 139 0.06 -8.81 0.48
N LYS A 140 1.29 -8.74 -0.06
CA LYS A 140 1.63 -9.32 -1.37
C LYS A 140 1.46 -10.84 -1.37
N TRP A 141 1.89 -11.51 -0.31
CA TRP A 141 1.67 -12.95 -0.16
C TRP A 141 0.17 -13.30 -0.12
N ARG A 142 -0.64 -12.55 0.63
CA ARG A 142 -2.10 -12.69 0.64
C ARG A 142 -2.75 -12.40 -0.72
N LEU A 143 -2.20 -11.48 -1.51
CA LEU A 143 -2.66 -11.23 -2.89
C LEU A 143 -2.29 -12.35 -3.85
N LYS A 144 -1.21 -13.09 -3.61
CA LYS A 144 -0.91 -14.32 -4.37
C LYS A 144 -1.96 -15.40 -4.09
N GLU A 145 -2.38 -15.55 -2.82
CA GLU A 145 -3.46 -16.48 -2.45
C GLU A 145 -4.84 -16.01 -2.95
N HIS A 146 -5.10 -14.69 -2.93
CA HIS A 146 -6.39 -14.10 -3.25
C HIS A 146 -6.26 -12.93 -4.24
N PRO A 147 -5.95 -13.19 -5.52
CA PRO A 147 -5.68 -12.15 -6.52
C PRO A 147 -6.91 -11.29 -6.85
N ARG A 148 -8.11 -11.75 -6.50
CA ARG A 148 -9.36 -11.03 -6.77
C ARG A 148 -9.68 -9.93 -5.74
N CYS A 149 -8.92 -9.82 -4.67
CA CYS A 149 -9.22 -8.89 -3.57
C CYS A 149 -8.77 -7.45 -3.91
N ILE A 150 -9.70 -6.64 -4.42
CA ILE A 150 -9.44 -5.25 -4.85
C ILE A 150 -9.10 -4.34 -3.67
N THR A 151 -9.76 -4.52 -2.53
CA THR A 151 -9.49 -3.74 -1.31
C THR A 151 -8.06 -3.96 -0.83
N LEU A 152 -7.59 -5.21 -0.83
CA LEU A 152 -6.21 -5.54 -0.49
C LEU A 152 -5.21 -4.97 -1.50
N LYS A 153 -5.56 -4.94 -2.79
CA LYS A 153 -4.75 -4.30 -3.84
C LYS A 153 -4.61 -2.79 -3.62
N LEU A 154 -5.70 -2.11 -3.27
CA LEU A 154 -5.65 -0.67 -2.99
C LEU A 154 -4.86 -0.39 -1.72
N ALA A 155 -5.10 -1.17 -0.65
CA ALA A 155 -4.37 -1.05 0.60
C ALA A 155 -2.86 -1.28 0.44
N THR A 156 -2.45 -2.26 -0.38
CA THR A 156 -1.03 -2.49 -0.71
C THR A 156 -0.42 -1.32 -1.45
N LYS A 157 -1.09 -0.79 -2.49
CA LYS A 157 -0.58 0.39 -3.23
C LYS A 157 -0.43 1.61 -2.32
N CYS A 158 -1.41 1.88 -1.46
CA CYS A 158 -1.34 2.97 -0.48
C CYS A 158 -0.16 2.77 0.48
N LEU A 159 0.04 1.54 0.98
CA LEU A 159 1.14 1.22 1.87
C LEU A 159 2.51 1.34 1.18
N MET A 160 2.63 0.96 -0.10
CA MET A 160 3.85 1.18 -0.88
C MET A 160 4.19 2.67 -0.93
N ASN A 161 3.24 3.52 -1.30
CA ASN A 161 3.45 4.97 -1.36
C ASN A 161 3.82 5.56 0.02
N ALA A 162 3.17 5.10 1.09
CA ALA A 162 3.49 5.51 2.46
C ALA A 162 4.91 5.13 2.86
N ARG A 163 5.34 3.89 2.55
CA ARG A 163 6.73 3.45 2.76
C ARG A 163 7.71 4.28 1.94
N GLN A 164 7.40 4.57 0.68
CA GLN A 164 8.27 5.40 -0.17
C GLN A 164 8.45 6.81 0.42
N ARG A 165 7.36 7.44 0.89
CA ARG A 165 7.42 8.75 1.53
C ARG A 165 8.26 8.74 2.80
N THR A 166 8.09 7.73 3.64
CA THR A 166 8.81 7.61 4.92
C THR A 166 10.28 7.27 4.72
N LEU A 167 10.64 6.46 3.72
CA LEU A 167 12.03 6.24 3.31
C LEU A 167 12.71 7.54 2.86
N ARG A 168 12.01 8.41 2.11
CA ARG A 168 12.54 9.72 1.73
C ARG A 168 12.78 10.62 2.93
N LEU A 169 11.84 10.62 3.88
CA LEU A 169 11.99 11.37 5.13
C LEU A 169 13.19 10.84 5.93
N LEU A 170 13.31 9.53 6.11
CA LEU A 170 14.45 8.93 6.82
C LEU A 170 15.77 9.31 6.16
N ARG A 171 15.85 9.22 4.83
CA ARG A 171 17.06 9.62 4.08
C ARG A 171 17.44 11.08 4.32
N ALA A 172 16.47 11.98 4.39
CA ALA A 172 16.70 13.40 4.64
C ALA A 172 17.12 13.69 6.09
N THR A 173 16.59 12.93 7.07
CA THR A 173 16.87 13.16 8.50
C THR A 173 18.10 12.42 9.00
N ASN A 174 18.31 11.19 8.56
CA ASN A 174 19.37 10.30 9.04
C ASN A 174 19.78 9.32 7.93
N LEU A 175 20.87 9.67 7.24
CA LEU A 175 21.38 8.90 6.10
C LEU A 175 22.01 7.57 6.52
N SER A 176 22.68 7.50 7.68
CA SER A 176 23.32 6.26 8.14
C SER A 176 22.28 5.19 8.48
N GLU A 177 21.23 5.55 9.22
CA GLU A 177 20.11 4.66 9.51
C GLU A 177 19.35 4.27 8.23
N PHE A 178 19.21 5.19 7.27
CA PHE A 178 18.65 4.85 5.97
C PHE A 178 19.43 3.74 5.27
N HIS A 179 20.76 3.81 5.21
CA HIS A 179 21.59 2.77 4.59
C HIS A 179 21.56 1.45 5.37
N ARG A 180 21.60 1.51 6.71
CA ARG A 180 21.48 0.34 7.58
C ARG A 180 20.17 -0.42 7.34
N ILE A 181 19.06 0.29 7.27
CA ILE A 181 17.73 -0.34 7.15
C ILE A 181 17.47 -0.83 5.73
N THR A 182 17.83 -0.04 4.72
CA THR A 182 17.63 -0.44 3.31
C THR A 182 18.46 -1.66 2.94
N SER A 183 19.70 -1.77 3.46
CA SER A 183 20.54 -2.96 3.31
C SER A 183 19.96 -4.16 4.05
N ALA A 184 19.58 -4.00 5.33
CA ALA A 184 19.01 -5.09 6.12
C ALA A 184 17.70 -5.65 5.55
N LEU A 185 16.81 -4.77 5.07
CA LEU A 185 15.54 -5.13 4.45
C LEU A 185 15.64 -5.47 2.95
N LYS A 186 16.85 -5.44 2.37
CA LYS A 186 17.14 -5.69 0.95
C LYS A 186 16.24 -4.89 -0.01
N ILE A 187 16.12 -3.60 0.25
CA ILE A 187 15.38 -2.65 -0.59
C ILE A 187 16.33 -2.15 -1.68
N VAL A 188 16.19 -2.64 -2.91
CA VAL A 188 17.19 -2.42 -3.98
C VAL A 188 16.83 -1.26 -4.91
N HIS A 189 15.56 -1.14 -5.30
CA HIS A 189 15.16 -0.22 -6.38
C HIS A 189 14.56 1.09 -5.88
N TYR A 190 15.07 1.64 -4.76
CA TYR A 190 14.55 2.92 -4.28
C TYR A 190 14.90 4.04 -5.26
N GLU A 191 13.87 4.66 -5.81
CA GLU A 191 14.03 5.75 -6.77
C GLU A 191 13.55 7.06 -6.15
N HIS A 192 14.44 8.04 -6.09
CA HIS A 192 14.02 9.40 -5.80
C HIS A 192 13.33 9.94 -7.05
N VAL A 193 12.02 10.17 -6.96
CA VAL A 193 11.29 10.86 -8.04
C VAL A 193 11.76 12.30 -8.01
N ASP A 194 12.71 12.61 -8.90
CA ASP A 194 13.09 13.97 -9.18
C ASP A 194 11.87 14.70 -9.75
N PRO A 195 11.38 15.77 -9.09
CA PRO A 195 10.22 16.54 -9.56
C PRO A 195 10.45 17.15 -10.95
N TYR A 196 11.70 17.27 -11.41
CA TYR A 196 12.07 17.75 -12.74
C TYR A 196 12.29 16.63 -13.76
N ARG A 197 12.13 15.36 -13.36
CA ARG A 197 12.20 14.24 -14.29
C ARG A 197 10.96 14.21 -15.15
N LEU A 198 11.06 14.89 -16.27
CA LEU A 198 10.06 14.90 -17.33
C LEU A 198 9.95 13.50 -17.97
N TYR A 199 8.74 13.15 -18.44
CA TYR A 199 8.46 11.86 -19.07
C TYR A 199 9.32 11.72 -20.34
N THR A 200 10.14 10.68 -20.41
CA THR A 200 11.22 10.57 -21.41
C THR A 200 10.71 10.27 -22.82
N ASP A 201 9.47 9.77 -22.93
CA ASP A 201 8.86 9.39 -24.22
C ASP A 201 8.21 10.58 -24.96
N ASP A 202 8.20 11.78 -24.36
CA ASP A 202 7.73 12.99 -25.04
C ASP A 202 8.89 13.59 -25.89
N PRO A 203 8.76 13.64 -27.23
CA PRO A 203 9.80 14.18 -28.11
C PRO A 203 10.12 15.66 -27.84
N MET A 204 9.22 16.40 -27.18
CA MET A 204 9.48 17.78 -26.76
C MET A 204 10.44 17.84 -25.57
N VAL A 205 10.31 16.90 -24.64
CA VAL A 205 11.15 16.78 -23.44
C VAL A 205 12.57 16.39 -23.84
N GLN A 206 12.72 15.45 -24.77
CA GLN A 206 14.03 15.04 -25.30
C GLN A 206 14.77 16.20 -25.97
N ARG A 207 14.04 17.04 -26.73
CA ARG A 207 14.60 18.25 -27.35
C ARG A 207 15.02 19.31 -26.32
N LYS A 208 14.23 19.51 -25.25
CA LYS A 208 14.61 20.44 -24.17
C LYS A 208 15.84 19.96 -23.39
N ASN A 209 15.93 18.66 -23.12
CA ASN A 209 17.06 18.09 -22.40
C ASN A 209 18.35 18.10 -23.22
N SER A 210 18.29 17.80 -24.52
CA SER A 210 19.45 17.91 -25.44
C SER A 210 19.95 19.34 -25.53
N PHE A 211 19.07 20.31 -25.81
CA PHE A 211 19.45 21.73 -25.87
C PHE A 211 20.06 22.23 -24.55
N ARG A 212 19.49 21.81 -23.41
CA ARG A 212 20.02 22.17 -22.10
C ARG A 212 21.41 21.58 -21.86
N ASN A 213 21.65 20.34 -22.27
CA ASN A 213 22.96 19.69 -22.14
C ASN A 213 24.01 20.33 -23.06
N GLU A 214 23.63 20.70 -24.29
CA GLU A 214 24.48 21.45 -25.22
C GLU A 214 24.87 22.81 -24.61
N CYS A 215 23.91 23.57 -24.06
CA CYS A 215 24.20 24.84 -23.39
C CYS A 215 25.11 24.68 -22.16
N TYR A 216 24.97 23.60 -21.39
CA TYR A 216 25.87 23.33 -20.26
C TYR A 216 27.27 22.96 -20.74
N GLN A 217 27.41 22.14 -21.79
CA GLN A 217 28.72 21.80 -22.36
C GLN A 217 29.46 23.04 -22.87
N VAL A 218 28.75 23.95 -23.55
CA VAL A 218 29.34 25.21 -24.04
C VAL A 218 29.83 26.10 -22.88
N ARG A 219 29.07 26.20 -21.77
CA ARG A 219 29.53 26.97 -20.61
C ARG A 219 30.76 26.38 -19.94
N TYR A 220 30.84 25.05 -19.85
CA TYR A 220 32.02 24.38 -19.28
C TYR A 220 33.24 24.45 -20.19
N SER A 221 33.07 24.45 -21.53
CA SER A 221 34.18 24.69 -22.46
C SER A 221 34.69 26.13 -22.37
N ASP A 222 33.78 27.10 -22.28
CA ASP A 222 34.14 28.53 -22.15
C ASP A 222 34.85 28.83 -20.81
N GLU A 223 34.55 28.10 -19.74
CA GLU A 223 35.24 28.21 -18.43
C GLU A 223 36.62 27.53 -18.41
N LEU A 224 36.86 26.54 -19.27
CA LEU A 224 38.16 25.86 -19.42
C LEU A 224 39.13 26.62 -20.33
N ASP A 225 38.63 27.45 -21.24
CA ASP A 225 39.44 28.32 -22.11
C ASP A 225 39.93 29.60 -21.41
N ILE A 226 39.61 29.77 -20.12
CA ILE A 226 40.03 30.93 -19.29
C ILE A 226 41.20 30.58 -18.34
N TYR A 227 41.73 29.35 -18.40
CA TYR A 227 42.95 28.93 -17.67
C TYR A 227 44.10 28.55 -18.60
#